data_AF-A0A8E2EWN7-F1
#
_entry.id   AF-A0A8E2EWN7-F1
#
_cell.length_a   1.000
_cell.length_b   1.000
_cell.length_c   1.000
_cell.angle_alpha   90.00
_cell.angle_beta   90.00
_cell.angle_gamma   90.00
#
_symmetry.space_group_name_H-M   'P 1'
#
loop_
_entity.id
_entity.type
_entity.pdbx_description
1 polymer ?
#
loop_
_entity_poly.entity_id
_entity_poly.type
_entity_poly.pdbx_seq_one_letter_code
_entity_poly.pdbx_strand_id
1 'polypeptide(L)'
;MVVRAGATAVVSAADGSSGAIIALHDGHEGEQAEITKDGFGGNDFIDLSNIVGAGGNMTVQQVGEPSTRKGDPEFMQHLNVAWKKASAQTKTSLKNCVHINGTGTVVRIDAIKDHPELEKFVRTFADGKTYIGVGAWGGSPGTGSDNAQSSAAHGNKDIIVTYSDGDATPTPTPQLAHRITSKAVIQSAAEPNHGGPGIILTNKSSRETAYFFYDNYWNSDGTAGANFDHPLKSIKLKPGTSSFISLPERFKGRVQRGTFIPATWVEFQIKASNDGAAHGDVSLEQGCDGAATIASTDGTKRLNGFTHDIIKDAPAAAMVKRQDGVQVLASTMGNWMAGPNHAAIDYENKVVGQKRAYISGGTGTDDVASHNNCFAVDMY
;
A
#
# COMPACT_ATOMS: atom_id res chain seq x y z
N MET A 1 4.58 -9.96 -13.25
CA MET A 1 4.57 -9.46 -14.65
C MET A 1 5.73 -10.10 -15.39
N VAL A 2 5.61 -10.40 -16.68
CA VAL A 2 6.75 -10.89 -17.49
C VAL A 2 7.11 -9.81 -18.52
N VAL A 3 8.34 -9.30 -18.46
CA VAL A 3 8.90 -8.36 -19.43
C VAL A 3 9.89 -9.12 -20.31
N ARG A 4 9.71 -9.10 -21.63
CA ARG A 4 10.59 -9.82 -22.57
C ARG A 4 11.87 -9.04 -22.83
N ALA A 5 12.93 -9.73 -23.25
CA ALA A 5 14.18 -9.08 -23.67
C ALA A 5 13.92 -8.01 -24.74
N GLY A 6 14.54 -6.84 -24.57
CA GLY A 6 14.38 -5.68 -25.47
C GLY A 6 12.99 -5.01 -25.41
N ALA A 7 12.10 -5.44 -24.50
CA ALA A 7 10.79 -4.84 -24.33
C ALA A 7 10.77 -3.87 -23.14
N THR A 8 9.86 -2.89 -23.22
CA THR A 8 9.52 -2.00 -22.11
C THR A 8 8.14 -2.34 -21.61
N ALA A 9 7.97 -2.40 -20.30
CA ALA A 9 6.68 -2.41 -19.65
C ALA A 9 6.51 -1.11 -18.87
N VAL A 10 5.32 -0.54 -18.94
CA VAL A 10 4.93 0.58 -18.08
C VAL A 10 4.09 -0.01 -16.96
N VAL A 11 4.59 0.11 -15.75
CA VAL A 11 3.84 -0.21 -14.55
C VAL A 11 3.35 1.10 -13.97
N SER A 12 2.05 1.36 -14.10
CA SER A 12 1.44 2.51 -13.44
C SER A 12 1.30 2.19 -11.95
N ALA A 13 1.98 2.94 -11.10
CA ALA A 13 1.67 3.02 -9.68
C ALA A 13 0.35 3.80 -9.54
N ALA A 14 -0.78 3.11 -9.71
CA ALA A 14 -2.10 3.71 -9.95
C ALA A 14 -2.61 4.60 -8.78
N ASP A 15 -1.96 4.53 -7.63
CA ASP A 15 -2.26 5.17 -6.35
C ASP A 15 -1.07 5.97 -5.77
N GLY A 16 0.06 6.08 -6.50
CA GLY A 16 1.29 6.64 -5.95
C GLY A 16 1.96 5.73 -4.91
N SER A 17 1.71 4.42 -4.96
CA SER A 17 2.23 3.46 -3.99
C SER A 17 3.75 3.31 -4.00
N SER A 18 4.24 2.99 -2.81
CA SER A 18 5.54 2.37 -2.61
C SER A 18 5.45 0.87 -2.91
N GLY A 19 6.47 0.27 -3.51
CA GLY A 19 6.52 -1.15 -3.81
C GLY A 19 7.92 -1.59 -4.18
N ALA A 20 8.08 -2.88 -4.43
CA ALA A 20 9.34 -3.46 -4.87
C ALA A 20 9.18 -4.10 -6.25
N ILE A 21 10.15 -3.86 -7.13
CA ILE A 21 10.34 -4.66 -8.35
C ILE A 21 11.46 -5.63 -8.05
N ILE A 22 11.12 -6.92 -7.99
CA ILE A 22 12.07 -8.00 -7.73
C ILE A 22 12.30 -8.76 -9.04
N ALA A 23 13.55 -8.83 -9.47
CA ALA A 23 13.95 -9.68 -10.59
C ALA A 23 13.95 -11.15 -10.14
N LEU A 24 13.49 -12.05 -11.00
CA LEU A 24 13.50 -13.49 -10.75
C LEU A 24 14.45 -14.19 -11.71
N HIS A 25 15.32 -15.04 -11.18
CA HIS A 25 16.33 -15.81 -11.92
C HIS A 25 16.08 -17.30 -11.69
N ASP A 26 15.62 -18.01 -12.73
CA ASP A 26 15.25 -19.42 -12.64
C ASP A 26 14.29 -19.75 -11.49
N GLY A 27 13.38 -18.82 -11.19
CA GLY A 27 12.40 -18.94 -10.10
C GLY A 27 12.92 -18.54 -8.72
N HIS A 28 14.15 -18.05 -8.62
CA HIS A 28 14.73 -17.51 -7.39
C HIS A 28 14.71 -15.99 -7.38
N GLU A 29 14.51 -15.39 -6.22
CA GLU A 29 14.61 -13.94 -6.03
C GLU A 29 16.04 -13.45 -6.34
N GLY A 30 16.12 -12.31 -7.02
CA GLY A 30 17.34 -11.63 -7.44
C GLY A 30 17.40 -10.23 -6.89
N GLU A 31 17.78 -9.27 -7.73
CA GLU A 31 17.86 -7.86 -7.37
C GLU A 31 16.47 -7.28 -7.07
N GLN A 32 16.41 -6.35 -6.12
CA GLN A 32 15.19 -5.67 -5.73
C GLN A 32 15.35 -4.15 -5.88
N ALA A 33 14.48 -3.52 -6.65
CA ALA A 33 14.32 -2.07 -6.67
C ALA A 33 13.16 -1.71 -5.75
N GLU A 34 13.46 -1.12 -4.61
CA GLU A 34 12.46 -0.52 -3.74
C GLU A 34 12.13 0.85 -4.28
N ILE A 35 10.85 1.12 -4.45
CA ILE A 35 10.34 2.36 -4.98
C ILE A 35 9.35 2.83 -3.95
N THR A 36 9.65 3.91 -3.28
CA THR A 36 8.78 4.58 -2.33
C THR A 36 8.37 5.91 -2.91
N LYS A 37 7.15 5.98 -3.44
CA LYS A 37 6.59 7.22 -3.98
C LYS A 37 6.05 8.08 -2.83
N ASP A 38 6.31 9.39 -2.87
CA ASP A 38 5.87 10.35 -1.84
C ASP A 38 6.30 9.98 -0.39
N GLY A 39 7.55 9.55 -0.24
CA GLY A 39 8.17 9.18 1.03
C GLY A 39 8.46 10.36 1.97
N PHE A 40 9.45 10.22 2.86
CA PHE A 40 9.73 11.22 3.90
C PHE A 40 9.90 12.65 3.34
N GLY A 41 9.02 13.56 3.78
CA GLY A 41 9.01 14.95 3.31
C GLY A 41 8.36 15.18 1.94
N GLY A 42 7.66 14.20 1.39
CA GLY A 42 6.93 14.28 0.12
C GLY A 42 7.79 14.05 -1.12
N ASN A 43 8.90 13.33 -0.97
CA ASN A 43 9.85 13.00 -2.05
C ASN A 43 9.80 11.52 -2.37
N ASP A 44 9.94 11.16 -3.65
CA ASP A 44 10.19 9.77 -4.02
C ASP A 44 11.52 9.31 -3.44
N PHE A 45 11.49 8.17 -2.80
CA PHE A 45 12.63 7.40 -2.35
C PHE A 45 12.74 6.18 -3.26
N ILE A 46 13.94 5.88 -3.72
CA ILE A 46 14.20 4.67 -4.51
C ILE A 46 15.40 3.99 -3.87
N ASP A 47 15.45 2.67 -3.84
CA ASP A 47 16.63 1.92 -3.41
C ASP A 47 16.86 0.76 -4.37
N LEU A 48 18.11 0.36 -4.55
CA LEU A 48 18.45 -0.85 -5.27
C LEU A 48 19.23 -1.75 -4.31
N SER A 49 18.62 -2.87 -3.94
CA SER A 49 19.21 -3.87 -3.07
C SER A 49 19.50 -5.19 -3.77
N ASN A 50 20.64 -5.77 -3.41
CA ASN A 50 21.00 -7.16 -3.71
C ASN A 50 20.77 -8.07 -2.49
N ILE A 51 20.11 -7.56 -1.45
CA ILE A 51 19.93 -8.26 -0.16
C ILE A 51 19.16 -9.59 -0.31
N VAL A 52 18.25 -9.65 -1.29
CA VAL A 52 17.43 -10.82 -1.64
C VAL A 52 18.09 -11.75 -2.66
N GLY A 53 19.18 -11.32 -3.30
CA GLY A 53 19.94 -12.10 -4.27
C GLY A 53 20.45 -11.26 -5.45
N ALA A 54 21.12 -11.92 -6.40
CA ALA A 54 21.46 -11.31 -7.69
C ALA A 54 21.66 -12.38 -8.77
N GLY A 55 21.32 -12.08 -10.01
CA GLY A 55 21.57 -12.89 -11.21
C GLY A 55 21.68 -12.08 -12.51
N GLY A 56 21.51 -10.76 -12.45
CA GLY A 56 21.63 -9.83 -13.57
C GLY A 56 22.08 -8.45 -13.09
N ASN A 57 22.03 -7.44 -13.97
CA ASN A 57 22.33 -6.07 -13.58
C ASN A 57 21.03 -5.27 -13.56
N MET A 58 20.75 -4.63 -12.43
CA MET A 58 19.57 -3.78 -12.28
C MET A 58 19.96 -2.40 -11.76
N THR A 59 19.38 -1.36 -12.37
CA THR A 59 19.47 0.01 -11.88
C THR A 59 18.09 0.62 -11.72
N VAL A 60 17.96 1.57 -10.81
CA VAL A 60 16.75 2.38 -10.61
C VAL A 60 17.13 3.86 -10.63
N GLN A 61 16.32 4.69 -11.28
CA GLN A 61 16.61 6.11 -11.47
C GLN A 61 15.33 6.92 -11.67
N GLN A 62 15.26 8.17 -11.19
CA GLN A 62 14.23 9.10 -11.64
C GLN A 62 14.48 9.53 -13.09
N VAL A 63 13.41 9.60 -13.88
CA VAL A 63 13.44 10.00 -15.29
C VAL A 63 13.99 11.42 -15.40
N GLY A 64 15.05 11.58 -16.19
CA GLY A 64 15.73 12.86 -16.42
C GLY A 64 16.68 13.31 -15.30
N GLU A 65 16.92 12.50 -14.27
CA GLU A 65 17.81 12.83 -13.14
C GLU A 65 18.90 11.76 -12.93
N PRO A 66 19.97 11.73 -13.74
CA PRO A 66 21.02 10.71 -13.64
C PRO A 66 21.71 10.64 -12.27
N SER A 67 21.74 11.75 -11.52
CA SER A 67 22.32 11.81 -10.17
C SER A 67 21.54 11.02 -9.12
N THR A 68 20.30 10.61 -9.43
CA THR A 68 19.45 9.79 -8.52
C THR A 68 19.64 8.30 -8.72
N ARG A 69 20.50 7.89 -9.68
CA ARG A 69 20.68 6.49 -10.04
C ARG A 69 21.24 5.68 -8.86
N LYS A 70 20.66 4.50 -8.65
CA LYS A 70 21.13 3.50 -7.69
C LYS A 70 21.29 2.15 -8.38
N GLY A 71 22.18 1.34 -7.82
CA GLY A 71 22.60 0.06 -8.39
C GLY A 71 23.87 0.17 -9.24
N ASP A 72 24.60 -0.95 -9.30
CA ASP A 72 25.77 -1.10 -10.16
C ASP A 72 25.32 -1.61 -11.55
N PRO A 73 25.44 -0.81 -12.63
CA PRO A 73 25.01 -1.23 -13.96
C PRO A 73 25.79 -2.42 -14.52
N GLU A 74 26.93 -2.76 -13.92
CA GLU A 74 27.79 -3.88 -14.31
C GLU A 74 28.04 -4.84 -13.13
N PHE A 75 27.09 -4.92 -12.18
CA PHE A 75 27.20 -5.74 -10.95
C PHE A 75 27.72 -7.16 -11.20
N MET A 76 27.12 -7.91 -12.13
CA MET A 76 27.46 -9.29 -12.45
C MET A 76 28.83 -9.40 -13.14
N GLN A 77 29.25 -8.39 -13.91
CA GLN A 77 30.60 -8.34 -14.48
C GLN A 77 31.63 -8.11 -13.37
N HIS A 78 31.39 -7.16 -12.48
CA HIS A 78 32.23 -6.92 -11.32
C HIS A 78 32.29 -8.14 -10.39
N LEU A 79 31.16 -8.79 -10.14
CA LEU A 79 31.06 -10.05 -9.39
C LEU A 79 31.92 -11.14 -10.03
N ASN A 80 31.81 -11.33 -11.34
CA ASN A 80 32.61 -12.33 -12.05
C ASN A 80 34.11 -12.01 -12.04
N VAL A 81 34.49 -10.73 -12.12
CA VAL A 81 35.90 -10.30 -11.98
C VAL A 81 36.41 -10.58 -10.55
N ALA A 82 35.62 -10.23 -9.53
CA ALA A 82 35.94 -10.48 -8.13
C ALA A 82 36.04 -11.98 -7.85
N TRP A 83 35.09 -12.78 -8.36
CA TRP A 83 35.06 -14.23 -8.21
C TRP A 83 36.27 -14.90 -8.84
N LYS A 84 36.68 -14.49 -10.05
CA LYS A 84 37.88 -15.01 -10.70
C LYS A 84 39.13 -14.78 -9.84
N LYS A 85 39.24 -13.59 -9.23
CA LYS A 85 40.35 -13.19 -8.35
C LYS A 85 40.25 -13.76 -6.92
N ALA A 86 39.08 -14.26 -6.52
CA ALA A 86 38.86 -14.77 -5.17
C ALA A 86 39.75 -15.98 -4.87
N SER A 87 40.24 -16.04 -3.63
CA SER A 87 41.07 -17.14 -3.14
C SER A 87 40.33 -18.48 -3.18
N ALA A 88 41.06 -19.59 -3.20
CA ALA A 88 40.45 -20.93 -3.10
C ALA A 88 39.61 -21.08 -1.82
N GLN A 89 40.05 -20.45 -0.71
CA GLN A 89 39.33 -20.44 0.55
C GLN A 89 37.99 -19.71 0.42
N THR A 90 37.98 -18.50 -0.17
CA THR A 90 36.77 -17.72 -0.42
C THR A 90 35.78 -18.47 -1.31
N LYS A 91 36.27 -19.10 -2.38
CA LYS A 91 35.41 -19.90 -3.27
C LYS A 91 34.80 -21.10 -2.54
N THR A 92 35.58 -21.72 -1.65
CA THR A 92 35.11 -22.85 -0.85
C THR A 92 34.05 -22.43 0.18
N SER A 93 34.22 -21.28 0.84
CA SER A 93 33.24 -20.78 1.82
C SER A 93 31.92 -20.36 1.18
N LEU A 94 31.95 -19.93 -0.09
CA LEU A 94 30.77 -19.41 -0.80
C LEU A 94 30.10 -20.42 -1.75
N LYS A 95 30.60 -21.66 -1.82
CA LYS A 95 30.14 -22.66 -2.79
C LYS A 95 28.64 -22.98 -2.73
N ASN A 96 27.99 -22.73 -1.60
CA ASN A 96 26.57 -23.02 -1.40
C ASN A 96 25.65 -21.84 -1.74
N CYS A 97 26.22 -20.63 -1.92
CA CYS A 97 25.46 -19.41 -2.17
C CYS A 97 25.91 -18.63 -3.41
N VAL A 98 26.95 -19.12 -4.10
CA VAL A 98 27.40 -18.60 -5.40
C VAL A 98 27.24 -19.71 -6.44
N HIS A 99 26.36 -19.46 -7.40
CA HIS A 99 25.97 -20.43 -8.42
C HIS A 99 26.73 -20.14 -9.71
N ILE A 100 27.51 -21.11 -10.16
CA ILE A 100 28.33 -21.01 -11.37
C ILE A 100 27.82 -21.95 -12.47
N ASN A 101 27.93 -21.53 -13.72
CA ASN A 101 27.66 -22.39 -14.86
C ASN A 101 28.88 -23.27 -15.21
N GLY A 102 28.72 -24.13 -16.22
CA GLY A 102 29.77 -25.06 -16.67
C GLY A 102 31.07 -24.40 -17.18
N THR A 103 31.08 -23.07 -17.38
CA THR A 103 32.29 -22.31 -17.76
C THR A 103 33.00 -21.67 -16.56
N GLY A 104 32.46 -21.85 -15.34
CA GLY A 104 32.97 -21.21 -14.13
C GLY A 104 32.55 -19.75 -13.96
N THR A 105 31.59 -19.28 -14.76
CA THR A 105 31.00 -17.94 -14.66
C THR A 105 29.87 -17.96 -13.63
N VAL A 106 29.85 -16.99 -12.73
CA VAL A 106 28.75 -16.79 -11.77
C VAL A 106 27.50 -16.35 -12.52
N VAL A 107 26.41 -17.08 -12.33
CA VAL A 107 25.09 -16.81 -12.93
C VAL A 107 24.08 -16.32 -11.91
N ARG A 108 24.26 -16.63 -10.63
CA ARG A 108 23.39 -16.18 -9.54
C ARG A 108 24.11 -16.23 -8.20
N ILE A 109 23.69 -15.41 -7.25
CA ILE A 109 23.99 -15.54 -5.83
C ILE A 109 22.68 -15.59 -5.04
N ASP A 110 22.68 -16.31 -3.93
CA ASP A 110 21.54 -16.35 -3.01
C ASP A 110 21.42 -15.05 -2.20
N ALA A 111 20.34 -14.95 -1.40
CA ALA A 111 20.05 -13.80 -0.57
C ALA A 111 21.22 -13.49 0.38
N ILE A 112 21.79 -12.30 0.24
CA ILE A 112 22.97 -11.87 1.00
C ILE A 112 22.67 -11.84 2.51
N LYS A 113 21.44 -11.46 2.90
CA LYS A 113 20.99 -11.44 4.31
C LYS A 113 21.14 -12.77 5.04
N ASP A 114 21.08 -13.89 4.31
CA ASP A 114 21.15 -15.24 4.89
C ASP A 114 22.59 -15.79 4.91
N HIS A 115 23.54 -15.03 4.34
CA HIS A 115 24.92 -15.47 4.10
C HIS A 115 25.95 -14.39 4.44
N PRO A 116 26.36 -14.24 5.71
CA PRO A 116 27.31 -13.20 6.14
C PRO A 116 28.66 -13.23 5.40
N GLU A 117 29.15 -14.41 5.00
CA GLU A 117 30.38 -14.53 4.21
C GLU A 117 30.20 -14.03 2.77
N LEU A 118 28.99 -14.18 2.21
CA LEU A 118 28.65 -13.62 0.89
C LEU A 118 28.60 -12.10 0.97
N GLU A 119 28.04 -11.54 2.03
CA GLU A 119 28.02 -10.08 2.25
C GLU A 119 29.44 -9.50 2.24
N LYS A 120 30.36 -10.10 3.01
CA LYS A 120 31.78 -9.70 3.05
C LYS A 120 32.41 -9.72 1.66
N PHE A 121 32.12 -10.74 0.88
CA PHE A 121 32.65 -10.87 -0.47
C PHE A 121 32.06 -9.84 -1.44
N VAL A 122 30.75 -9.61 -1.41
CA VAL A 122 30.08 -8.63 -2.29
C VAL A 122 30.56 -7.20 -2.01
N ARG A 123 30.79 -6.87 -0.74
CA ARG A 123 31.40 -5.58 -0.34
C ARG A 123 32.79 -5.34 -0.95
N THR A 124 33.53 -6.37 -1.35
CA THR A 124 34.85 -6.16 -1.97
C THR A 124 34.81 -5.48 -3.35
N PHE A 125 33.65 -5.47 -4.02
CA PHE A 125 33.53 -4.90 -5.37
C PHE A 125 32.34 -3.95 -5.57
N ALA A 126 31.30 -4.05 -4.73
CA ALA A 126 30.06 -3.32 -4.87
C ALA A 126 29.76 -2.32 -3.73
N ASP A 127 30.64 -2.21 -2.72
CA ASP A 127 30.39 -1.30 -1.59
C ASP A 127 30.18 0.14 -2.07
N GLY A 128 29.07 0.74 -1.62
CA GLY A 128 28.64 2.08 -2.02
C GLY A 128 28.05 2.20 -3.44
N LYS A 129 27.99 1.12 -4.23
CA LYS A 129 27.36 1.10 -5.56
C LYS A 129 25.93 0.54 -5.56
N THR A 130 25.63 -0.31 -4.59
CA THR A 130 24.33 -0.96 -4.39
C THR A 130 24.13 -1.20 -2.89
N TYR A 131 22.90 -1.45 -2.46
CA TYR A 131 22.61 -1.84 -1.09
C TYR A 131 22.85 -3.35 -0.90
N ILE A 132 23.74 -3.72 0.02
CA ILE A 132 24.29 -5.09 0.12
C ILE A 132 23.87 -5.81 1.41
N GLY A 133 23.83 -5.11 2.55
CA GLY A 133 23.64 -5.72 3.87
C GLY A 133 22.22 -5.62 4.44
N VAL A 134 22.06 -6.00 5.71
CA VAL A 134 20.77 -5.90 6.44
C VAL A 134 20.40 -4.45 6.81
N GLY A 135 21.22 -3.45 6.43
CA GLY A 135 20.99 -2.03 6.72
C GLY A 135 20.72 -1.74 8.20
N ALA A 136 20.10 -0.60 8.46
CA ALA A 136 19.63 -0.25 9.79
C ALA A 136 18.31 -0.98 10.10
N TRP A 137 18.39 -2.24 10.51
CA TRP A 137 17.21 -3.06 10.82
C TRP A 137 17.31 -3.67 12.22
N GLY A 138 16.19 -3.77 12.93
CA GLY A 138 16.14 -4.35 14.29
C GLY A 138 16.94 -3.59 15.36
N GLY A 139 17.22 -2.29 15.16
CA GLY A 139 18.02 -1.48 16.09
C GLY A 139 19.54 -1.47 15.79
N SER A 140 19.98 -2.13 14.73
CA SER A 140 21.34 -1.97 14.20
C SER A 140 21.46 -0.63 13.46
N PRO A 141 22.59 0.11 13.57
CA PRO A 141 22.80 1.35 12.82
C PRO A 141 23.11 1.12 11.32
N GLY A 142 23.30 -0.13 10.89
CA GLY A 142 23.66 -0.46 9.51
C GLY A 142 25.07 -0.03 9.11
N THR A 143 25.39 -0.12 7.82
CA THR A 143 26.65 0.42 7.27
C THR A 143 26.41 1.78 6.63
N GLY A 144 27.42 2.66 6.68
CA GLY A 144 27.29 4.02 6.13
C GLY A 144 27.08 4.04 4.61
N SER A 145 27.66 3.07 3.88
CA SER A 145 27.50 2.92 2.44
C SER A 145 26.09 2.47 2.07
N ASP A 146 25.51 1.52 2.81
CA ASP A 146 24.11 1.10 2.63
C ASP A 146 23.15 2.27 2.92
N ASN A 147 23.36 3.00 4.03
CA ASN A 147 22.51 4.14 4.40
C ASN A 147 22.56 5.29 3.37
N ALA A 148 23.69 5.47 2.67
CA ALA A 148 23.81 6.46 1.60
C ALA A 148 23.01 6.06 0.35
N GLN A 149 22.94 4.76 0.06
CA GLN A 149 22.05 4.22 -0.96
C GLN A 149 20.59 4.38 -0.56
N SER A 150 20.27 4.34 0.73
CA SER A 150 18.92 4.58 1.26
C SER A 150 18.60 6.07 1.50
N SER A 151 18.96 6.98 0.58
CA SER A 151 18.61 8.43 0.67
C SER A 151 17.47 8.83 -0.29
N ALA A 152 16.61 9.77 0.13
CA ALA A 152 15.50 10.24 -0.71
C ALA A 152 16.01 10.95 -1.98
N ALA A 153 15.35 10.73 -3.12
CA ALA A 153 15.58 11.51 -4.33
C ALA A 153 14.81 12.85 -4.25
N HIS A 154 14.95 13.72 -5.25
CA HIS A 154 14.30 15.03 -5.23
C HIS A 154 13.00 15.03 -6.03
N GLY A 155 11.89 15.37 -5.36
CA GLY A 155 10.58 15.51 -5.99
C GLY A 155 9.96 14.20 -6.46
N ASN A 156 8.81 14.31 -7.13
CA ASN A 156 7.96 13.18 -7.49
C ASN A 156 7.99 12.99 -9.02
N LYS A 157 8.96 12.20 -9.52
CA LYS A 157 9.21 11.95 -10.96
C LYS A 157 9.04 10.48 -11.29
N ASP A 158 8.64 10.17 -12.52
CA ASP A 158 8.62 8.78 -13.00
C ASP A 158 9.95 8.08 -12.73
N ILE A 159 9.88 6.78 -12.46
CA ILE A 159 11.06 5.97 -12.13
C ILE A 159 11.28 4.99 -13.26
N ILE A 160 12.52 4.96 -13.76
CA ILE A 160 13.01 3.96 -14.69
C ILE A 160 13.73 2.88 -13.90
N VAL A 161 13.34 1.63 -14.13
CA VAL A 161 14.09 0.44 -13.74
C VAL A 161 14.64 -0.18 -15.01
N THR A 162 15.95 -0.39 -15.06
CA THR A 162 16.63 -1.04 -16.18
C THR A 162 17.20 -2.36 -15.70
N TYR A 163 16.95 -3.43 -16.45
CA TYR A 163 17.52 -4.75 -16.21
C TYR A 163 18.26 -5.21 -17.46
N SER A 164 19.48 -5.71 -17.31
CA SER A 164 20.34 -6.18 -18.40
C SER A 164 21.32 -7.23 -17.90
N ASP A 165 21.65 -8.23 -18.72
CA ASP A 165 22.76 -9.15 -18.42
C ASP A 165 24.13 -8.52 -18.80
N GLY A 166 24.11 -7.42 -19.57
CA GLY A 166 25.25 -6.55 -19.87
C GLY A 166 25.14 -5.22 -19.10
N ASP A 167 25.47 -4.10 -19.71
CA ASP A 167 25.31 -2.79 -19.06
C ASP A 167 23.82 -2.45 -18.86
N ALA A 168 23.42 -2.19 -17.60
CA ALA A 168 22.07 -1.78 -17.22
C ALA A 168 21.91 -0.24 -17.09
N THR A 169 22.80 0.55 -17.71
CA THR A 169 22.68 2.00 -17.78
C THR A 169 21.44 2.40 -18.58
N PRO A 170 20.53 3.22 -18.03
CA PRO A 170 19.39 3.76 -18.77
C PRO A 170 19.84 4.52 -20.02
N THR A 171 19.28 4.19 -21.18
CA THR A 171 19.40 4.99 -22.40
C THR A 171 18.34 6.11 -22.39
N PRO A 172 18.66 7.35 -22.79
CA PRO A 172 17.70 8.46 -22.76
C PRO A 172 16.59 8.27 -23.81
N THR A 173 15.32 8.21 -23.38
CA THR A 173 14.13 8.06 -24.25
C THR A 173 13.36 9.38 -24.43
N PRO A 174 12.81 9.73 -25.62
CA PRO A 174 12.06 10.97 -25.84
C PRO A 174 10.62 10.95 -25.26
N GLN A 175 10.14 12.10 -24.76
CA GLN A 175 8.80 12.30 -24.16
C GLN A 175 7.63 12.05 -25.13
N LEU A 176 6.53 11.42 -24.66
CA LEU A 176 5.26 11.27 -25.40
C LEU A 176 4.06 11.79 -24.59
N ALA A 177 3.17 12.54 -25.25
CA ALA A 177 2.03 13.27 -24.68
C ALA A 177 0.67 12.92 -25.35
N HIS A 178 -0.44 13.26 -24.64
CA HIS A 178 -1.88 13.35 -25.02
C HIS A 178 -2.76 12.07 -24.97
N ARG A 179 -4.11 12.07 -24.79
CA ARG A 179 -5.21 12.89 -24.18
C ARG A 179 -6.53 12.14 -24.56
N ILE A 180 -7.60 12.02 -23.73
CA ILE A 180 -8.93 11.51 -24.20
C ILE A 180 -10.11 12.35 -23.65
N THR A 181 -11.06 12.69 -24.53
CA THR A 181 -12.33 13.43 -24.29
C THR A 181 -13.54 12.51 -24.09
N SER A 182 -14.52 12.96 -23.30
CA SER A 182 -15.73 12.25 -22.88
C SER A 182 -17.00 12.59 -23.68
N LYS A 183 -17.98 11.66 -23.71
CA LYS A 183 -19.41 11.94 -23.94
C LYS A 183 -20.28 11.09 -23.02
N ALA A 184 -21.31 11.72 -22.46
CA ALA A 184 -22.22 11.20 -21.44
C ALA A 184 -23.50 10.58 -22.04
N VAL A 185 -24.11 9.64 -21.31
CA VAL A 185 -25.52 9.27 -21.41
C VAL A 185 -26.11 9.27 -20.00
N ILE A 186 -27.22 9.98 -19.80
CA ILE A 186 -28.05 9.95 -18.58
C ILE A 186 -29.15 8.91 -18.78
N GLN A 187 -29.42 8.07 -17.79
CA GLN A 187 -30.72 7.42 -17.64
C GLN A 187 -31.08 7.15 -16.17
N SER A 188 -32.34 7.40 -15.83
CA SER A 188 -32.91 7.45 -14.49
C SER A 188 -33.54 6.14 -14.00
N ALA A 189 -33.33 5.87 -12.71
CA ALA A 189 -34.15 5.17 -11.69
C ALA A 189 -35.08 4.00 -12.07
N ALA A 190 -34.65 2.80 -11.66
CA ALA A 190 -35.44 1.74 -11.01
C ALA A 190 -34.49 1.01 -10.05
N GLU A 191 -34.94 0.61 -8.84
CA GLU A 191 -34.09 -0.13 -7.88
C GLU A 191 -33.57 -1.42 -8.52
N PRO A 192 -32.26 -1.56 -8.73
CA PRO A 192 -31.74 -2.75 -9.37
C PRO A 192 -31.73 -3.88 -8.35
N ASN A 193 -32.35 -4.98 -8.72
CA ASN A 193 -32.14 -6.27 -8.09
C ASN A 193 -30.67 -6.64 -8.34
N HIS A 194 -29.76 -6.22 -7.47
CA HIS A 194 -28.32 -6.21 -7.73
C HIS A 194 -27.66 -7.60 -7.75
N GLY A 195 -28.43 -8.66 -7.54
CA GLY A 195 -28.10 -10.03 -7.98
C GLY A 195 -26.86 -10.68 -7.34
N GLY A 196 -26.22 -10.07 -6.35
CA GLY A 196 -25.01 -10.62 -5.74
C GLY A 196 -24.46 -9.84 -4.55
N PRO A 197 -23.38 -10.36 -3.94
CA PRO A 197 -22.76 -9.77 -2.75
C PRO A 197 -22.09 -8.42 -3.03
N GLY A 198 -22.15 -7.50 -2.06
CA GLY A 198 -21.54 -6.17 -2.20
C GLY A 198 -22.18 -5.10 -1.31
N ILE A 199 -22.06 -3.84 -1.74
CA ILE A 199 -22.77 -2.73 -1.11
C ILE A 199 -23.42 -1.81 -2.15
N ILE A 200 -24.55 -1.21 -1.79
CA ILE A 200 -25.15 -0.07 -2.48
C ILE A 200 -24.63 1.18 -1.75
N LEU A 201 -23.68 1.88 -2.35
CA LEU A 201 -23.06 3.07 -1.76
C LEU A 201 -23.72 4.33 -2.30
N THR A 202 -24.20 5.19 -1.41
CA THR A 202 -24.78 6.50 -1.74
C THR A 202 -23.90 7.62 -1.21
N ASN A 203 -23.61 8.60 -2.07
CA ASN A 203 -23.05 9.88 -1.65
C ASN A 203 -24.19 10.84 -1.28
N LYS A 204 -24.45 11.01 0.02
CA LYS A 204 -25.43 11.98 0.53
C LYS A 204 -24.85 13.38 0.72
N SER A 205 -23.54 13.55 0.54
CA SER A 205 -22.88 14.85 0.65
C SER A 205 -23.26 15.79 -0.49
N SER A 206 -22.99 17.08 -0.29
CA SER A 206 -23.20 18.13 -1.29
C SER A 206 -22.10 18.23 -2.35
N ARG A 207 -21.06 17.39 -2.27
CA ARG A 207 -19.91 17.41 -3.19
C ARG A 207 -19.70 16.04 -3.84
N GLU A 208 -19.07 16.05 -5.01
CA GLU A 208 -18.59 14.82 -5.61
C GLU A 208 -17.46 14.25 -4.75
N THR A 209 -17.59 12.98 -4.36
CA THR A 209 -16.69 12.34 -3.40
C THR A 209 -16.19 11.03 -3.98
N ALA A 210 -14.88 10.80 -3.84
CA ALA A 210 -14.28 9.50 -4.10
C ALA A 210 -14.32 8.67 -2.82
N TYR A 211 -14.76 7.43 -2.95
CA TYR A 211 -14.80 6.45 -1.87
C TYR A 211 -13.84 5.32 -2.18
N PHE A 212 -13.14 4.87 -1.14
CA PHE A 212 -12.09 3.88 -1.25
C PHE A 212 -12.39 2.72 -0.32
N PHE A 213 -12.28 1.51 -0.87
CA PHE A 213 -12.52 0.25 -0.18
C PHE A 213 -11.19 -0.37 0.17
N TYR A 214 -11.03 -0.81 1.41
CA TYR A 214 -9.80 -1.42 1.90
C TYR A 214 -10.13 -2.78 2.48
N ASP A 215 -9.51 -3.84 1.97
CA ASP A 215 -9.56 -5.16 2.61
C ASP A 215 -8.67 -5.13 3.87
N ASN A 216 -8.93 -6.00 4.85
CA ASN A 216 -8.06 -6.15 6.01
C ASN A 216 -6.76 -6.87 5.61
N TYR A 217 -5.63 -6.44 6.18
CA TYR A 217 -4.34 -7.09 5.99
C TYR A 217 -4.32 -8.48 6.65
N TRP A 218 -4.90 -8.61 7.84
CA TRP A 218 -5.13 -9.90 8.49
C TRP A 218 -6.52 -9.95 9.12
N ASN A 219 -7.08 -11.17 9.15
CA ASN A 219 -8.42 -11.48 9.65
C ASN A 219 -8.35 -12.70 10.59
N SER A 220 -7.75 -12.55 11.77
CA SER A 220 -7.53 -13.66 12.73
C SER A 220 -8.16 -13.37 14.09
N ASP A 221 -8.71 -14.38 14.78
CA ASP A 221 -9.13 -14.41 16.19
C ASP A 221 -9.81 -13.14 16.76
N GLY A 222 -10.59 -12.42 15.94
CA GLY A 222 -11.29 -11.20 16.35
C GLY A 222 -10.46 -9.91 16.27
N THR A 223 -9.30 -9.95 15.62
CA THR A 223 -8.46 -8.77 15.32
C THR A 223 -8.42 -8.50 13.82
N ALA A 224 -8.74 -7.28 13.42
CA ALA A 224 -8.67 -6.80 12.05
C ALA A 224 -7.44 -5.90 11.88
N GLY A 225 -6.51 -6.31 11.02
CA GLY A 225 -5.40 -5.45 10.59
C GLY A 225 -5.89 -4.46 9.57
N ALA A 226 -6.15 -3.23 9.98
CA ALA A 226 -6.75 -2.27 9.09
C ALA A 226 -5.69 -1.71 8.11
N ASN A 227 -6.05 -1.68 6.81
CA ASN A 227 -5.21 -1.21 5.71
C ASN A 227 -5.74 0.16 5.26
N PHE A 228 -4.86 1.16 5.11
CA PHE A 228 -5.23 2.57 4.86
C PHE A 228 -4.63 3.13 3.57
N ASP A 229 -3.66 2.43 3.03
CA ASP A 229 -2.80 2.84 1.93
C ASP A 229 -2.95 1.92 0.71
N HIS A 230 -3.65 0.79 0.83
CA HIS A 230 -3.93 -0.12 -0.29
C HIS A 230 -5.44 -0.26 -0.53
N PRO A 231 -6.07 0.73 -1.16
CA PRO A 231 -7.47 0.59 -1.53
C PRO A 231 -7.64 -0.50 -2.58
N LEU A 232 -8.41 -1.54 -2.26
CA LEU A 232 -8.80 -2.61 -3.17
C LEU A 232 -9.55 -2.07 -4.39
N LYS A 233 -10.39 -1.06 -4.17
CA LYS A 233 -11.29 -0.50 -5.17
C LYS A 233 -11.64 0.94 -4.80
N SER A 234 -11.96 1.75 -5.80
CA SER A 234 -12.52 3.07 -5.56
C SER A 234 -13.69 3.35 -6.50
N ILE A 235 -14.53 4.31 -6.10
CA ILE A 235 -15.61 4.83 -6.92
C ILE A 235 -15.80 6.31 -6.62
N LYS A 236 -16.05 7.11 -7.66
CA LYS A 236 -16.41 8.51 -7.51
C LYS A 236 -17.90 8.68 -7.74
N LEU A 237 -18.60 9.26 -6.78
CA LEU A 237 -20.03 9.46 -6.83
C LEU A 237 -20.35 10.95 -6.75
N LYS A 238 -21.27 11.39 -7.61
CA LYS A 238 -21.83 12.74 -7.56
C LYS A 238 -22.76 12.89 -6.35
N PRO A 239 -23.03 14.13 -5.90
CA PRO A 239 -24.02 14.39 -4.86
C PRO A 239 -25.36 13.70 -5.14
N GLY A 240 -25.90 13.01 -4.14
CA GLY A 240 -27.20 12.34 -4.19
C GLY A 240 -27.25 11.07 -5.05
N THR A 241 -26.12 10.59 -5.59
CA THR A 241 -26.08 9.39 -6.44
C THR A 241 -25.69 8.14 -5.67
N SER A 242 -26.24 7.01 -6.11
CA SER A 242 -25.92 5.68 -5.58
C SER A 242 -25.31 4.80 -6.66
N SER A 243 -24.46 3.86 -6.27
CA SER A 243 -23.97 2.80 -7.13
C SER A 243 -23.91 1.50 -6.35
N PHE A 244 -24.10 0.37 -7.04
CA PHE A 244 -23.76 -0.93 -6.48
C PHE A 244 -22.30 -1.27 -6.75
N ILE A 245 -21.64 -1.74 -5.72
CA ILE A 245 -20.24 -2.17 -5.74
C ILE A 245 -20.23 -3.64 -5.38
N SER A 246 -20.07 -4.49 -6.40
CA SER A 246 -19.84 -5.92 -6.18
C SER A 246 -18.50 -6.13 -5.48
N LEU A 247 -18.54 -6.98 -4.45
CA LEU A 247 -17.39 -7.39 -3.64
C LEU A 247 -17.40 -8.92 -3.49
N PRO A 248 -16.21 -9.56 -3.40
CA PRO A 248 -16.16 -11.01 -3.22
C PRO A 248 -16.68 -11.39 -1.83
N GLU A 249 -17.28 -12.58 -1.70
CA GLU A 249 -17.82 -13.07 -0.42
C GLU A 249 -16.78 -13.08 0.71
N ARG A 250 -15.50 -13.24 0.36
CA ARG A 250 -14.38 -13.25 1.32
C ARG A 250 -13.95 -11.87 1.81
N PHE A 251 -14.50 -10.77 1.27
CA PHE A 251 -14.09 -9.42 1.64
C PHE A 251 -14.40 -9.16 3.11
N LYS A 252 -13.40 -8.64 3.84
CA LYS A 252 -13.55 -8.18 5.22
C LYS A 252 -12.73 -6.91 5.37
N GLY A 253 -13.38 -5.77 5.50
CA GLY A 253 -12.68 -4.51 5.38
C GLY A 253 -13.58 -3.33 5.60
N ARG A 254 -13.26 -2.21 4.95
CA ARG A 254 -13.96 -0.95 5.15
C ARG A 254 -14.11 -0.13 3.87
N VAL A 255 -15.02 0.84 3.89
CA VAL A 255 -15.07 1.94 2.94
C VAL A 255 -14.95 3.28 3.66
N GLN A 256 -14.22 4.24 3.07
CA GLN A 256 -14.07 5.60 3.58
C GLN A 256 -14.08 6.66 2.46
N ARG A 257 -14.18 7.94 2.84
CA ARG A 257 -14.04 9.08 1.92
C ARG A 257 -12.57 9.39 1.69
N GLY A 258 -12.19 9.53 0.43
CA GLY A 258 -10.79 9.83 0.09
C GLY A 258 -9.82 8.80 0.66
N THR A 259 -8.55 9.18 0.67
CA THR A 259 -7.45 8.32 1.15
C THR A 259 -6.78 8.86 2.42
N PHE A 260 -7.17 10.06 2.87
CA PHE A 260 -6.57 10.67 4.04
C PHE A 260 -7.26 10.22 5.32
N ILE A 261 -6.47 9.92 6.33
CA ILE A 261 -6.89 9.77 7.72
C ILE A 261 -6.53 11.04 8.50
N PRO A 262 -7.29 11.44 9.54
CA PRO A 262 -8.44 10.72 10.11
C PRO A 262 -9.68 10.69 9.21
N ALA A 263 -10.47 9.62 9.27
CA ALA A 263 -11.65 9.42 8.44
C ALA A 263 -12.67 8.49 9.09
N THR A 264 -13.96 8.72 8.81
CA THR A 264 -15.03 7.80 9.23
C THR A 264 -15.02 6.55 8.36
N TRP A 265 -15.11 5.40 9.01
CA TRP A 265 -15.18 4.11 8.34
C TRP A 265 -16.57 3.50 8.43
N VAL A 266 -16.93 2.81 7.37
CA VAL A 266 -17.99 1.80 7.41
C VAL A 266 -17.30 0.46 7.21
N GLU A 267 -17.28 -0.36 8.27
CA GLU A 267 -16.58 -1.64 8.32
C GLU A 267 -17.56 -2.77 8.09
N PHE A 268 -17.15 -3.79 7.33
CA PHE A 268 -18.01 -4.93 7.04
C PHE A 268 -17.23 -6.14 6.51
N GLN A 269 -17.79 -7.32 6.78
CA GLN A 269 -17.48 -8.56 6.08
C GLN A 269 -18.69 -9.03 5.27
N ILE A 270 -18.45 -9.45 4.03
CA ILE A 270 -19.52 -9.81 3.09
C ILE A 270 -20.12 -11.18 3.39
N LYS A 271 -19.34 -12.09 4.00
CA LYS A 271 -19.83 -13.40 4.42
C LYS A 271 -19.06 -13.90 5.63
N ALA A 272 -19.76 -14.00 6.75
CA ALA A 272 -19.22 -14.53 7.98
C ALA A 272 -19.20 -16.06 7.94
N SER A 273 -18.18 -16.69 8.52
CA SER A 273 -18.04 -18.14 8.51
C SER A 273 -18.99 -18.86 9.47
N ASN A 274 -19.53 -18.16 10.47
CA ASN A 274 -20.37 -18.71 11.53
C ASN A 274 -21.84 -18.85 11.11
N ASP A 275 -22.41 -17.87 10.40
CA ASP A 275 -23.83 -17.87 10.01
C ASP A 275 -24.06 -17.61 8.51
N GLY A 276 -23.00 -17.29 7.76
CA GLY A 276 -23.08 -17.04 6.32
C GLY A 276 -23.68 -15.70 5.93
N ALA A 277 -24.01 -14.82 6.88
CA ALA A 277 -24.51 -13.47 6.63
C ALA A 277 -23.37 -12.46 6.46
N ALA A 278 -23.66 -11.31 5.87
CA ALA A 278 -22.78 -10.14 5.97
C ALA A 278 -22.97 -9.48 7.34
N HIS A 279 -21.89 -8.94 7.91
CA HIS A 279 -21.88 -8.20 9.19
C HIS A 279 -21.13 -6.89 9.01
N GLY A 280 -21.54 -5.83 9.67
CA GLY A 280 -20.91 -4.53 9.53
C GLY A 280 -21.47 -3.44 10.43
N ASP A 281 -20.70 -2.37 10.53
CA ASP A 281 -20.91 -1.27 11.46
C ASP A 281 -20.21 0.01 10.96
N VAL A 282 -20.26 1.06 11.78
CA VAL A 282 -19.55 2.33 11.55
C VAL A 282 -18.48 2.45 12.62
N SER A 283 -17.29 2.89 12.24
CA SER A 283 -16.16 3.08 13.15
C SER A 283 -15.59 4.49 13.03
N LEU A 284 -15.33 5.08 14.19
CA LEU A 284 -14.68 6.38 14.40
C LEU A 284 -13.29 6.21 15.04
N GLU A 285 -12.79 4.97 15.15
CA GLU A 285 -11.52 4.69 15.82
C GLU A 285 -10.32 5.36 15.13
N GLN A 286 -10.40 5.52 13.80
CA GLN A 286 -9.43 6.29 13.02
C GLN A 286 -9.91 7.71 12.70
N GLY A 287 -10.85 8.21 13.48
CA GLY A 287 -11.39 9.58 13.49
C GLY A 287 -12.69 9.73 12.69
N CYS A 288 -13.12 10.99 12.54
CA CYS A 288 -14.38 11.29 11.87
C CYS A 288 -14.28 12.47 10.92
N ASP A 289 -14.58 12.21 9.65
CA ASP A 289 -14.61 13.21 8.57
C ASP A 289 -16.00 13.43 7.96
N GLY A 290 -17.02 12.79 8.54
CA GLY A 290 -18.42 12.99 8.21
C GLY A 290 -19.29 11.78 8.59
N ALA A 291 -20.57 12.01 8.82
CA ALA A 291 -21.50 10.98 9.30
C ALA A 291 -21.68 9.83 8.29
N ALA A 292 -21.98 8.63 8.77
CA ALA A 292 -22.20 7.46 7.93
C ALA A 292 -23.23 6.51 8.53
N THR A 293 -23.92 5.76 7.66
CA THR A 293 -24.85 4.69 8.08
C THR A 293 -24.68 3.44 7.23
N ILE A 294 -24.95 2.29 7.84
CA ILE A 294 -25.01 0.97 7.19
C ILE A 294 -26.34 0.30 7.51
N ALA A 295 -26.97 -0.31 6.50
CA ALA A 295 -28.27 -0.96 6.63
C ALA A 295 -28.33 -2.29 5.88
N SER A 296 -29.10 -3.24 6.43
CA SER A 296 -29.38 -4.51 5.76
C SER A 296 -30.31 -4.32 4.56
N THR A 297 -30.13 -5.15 3.54
CA THR A 297 -30.96 -5.12 2.30
C THR A 297 -31.80 -6.38 2.14
N ASP A 298 -31.76 -7.28 3.12
CA ASP A 298 -32.47 -8.57 3.15
C ASP A 298 -33.92 -8.49 3.67
N GLY A 299 -34.44 -7.28 3.88
CA GLY A 299 -35.78 -7.05 4.41
C GLY A 299 -35.89 -7.06 5.95
N THR A 300 -34.80 -7.34 6.68
CA THR A 300 -34.78 -7.26 8.16
C THR A 300 -34.81 -5.83 8.69
N LYS A 301 -34.52 -4.83 7.84
CA LYS A 301 -34.54 -3.39 8.15
C LYS A 301 -33.63 -2.99 9.33
N ARG A 302 -32.51 -3.68 9.49
CA ARG A 302 -31.47 -3.29 10.45
C ARG A 302 -30.70 -2.09 9.91
N LEU A 303 -30.39 -1.14 10.78
CA LEU A 303 -29.69 0.10 10.46
C LEU A 303 -28.86 0.53 11.66
N ASN A 304 -27.61 0.91 11.42
CA ASN A 304 -26.79 1.57 12.42
C ASN A 304 -25.95 2.72 11.82
N GLY A 305 -25.27 3.47 12.70
CA GLY A 305 -24.56 4.70 12.37
C GLY A 305 -25.29 5.96 12.81
N PHE A 306 -24.92 7.09 12.21
CA PHE A 306 -25.45 8.42 12.53
C PHE A 306 -25.49 9.30 11.27
N THR A 307 -26.25 10.39 11.32
CA THR A 307 -26.52 11.24 10.13
C THR A 307 -26.27 12.74 10.37
N HIS A 308 -26.16 13.17 11.62
CA HIS A 308 -25.91 14.56 11.98
C HIS A 308 -24.42 14.90 11.92
N ASP A 309 -24.11 16.16 11.60
CA ASP A 309 -22.75 16.70 11.63
C ASP A 309 -22.28 16.83 13.09
N ILE A 310 -21.17 16.18 13.41
CA ILE A 310 -20.51 16.23 14.73
C ILE A 310 -19.18 16.98 14.68
N ILE A 311 -18.73 17.43 13.52
CA ILE A 311 -17.43 18.10 13.37
C ILE A 311 -17.56 19.58 13.74
N LYS A 312 -18.67 20.21 13.36
CA LYS A 312 -18.90 21.65 13.54
C LYS A 312 -18.80 22.11 15.01
N ASP A 313 -19.32 21.32 15.93
CA ASP A 313 -19.42 21.69 17.36
C ASP A 313 -18.42 20.93 18.24
N ALA A 314 -17.40 20.31 17.63
CA ALA A 314 -16.38 19.55 18.33
C ALA A 314 -15.43 20.45 19.13
N PRO A 315 -15.01 20.04 20.34
CA PRO A 315 -14.01 20.78 21.11
C PRO A 315 -12.66 20.75 20.39
N ALA A 316 -11.89 21.84 20.47
CA ALA A 316 -10.61 21.95 19.77
C ALA A 316 -9.63 20.80 20.09
N ALA A 317 -9.65 20.26 21.31
CA ALA A 317 -8.81 19.13 21.71
C ALA A 317 -9.17 17.79 21.04
N ALA A 318 -10.39 17.65 20.54
CA ALA A 318 -10.84 16.49 19.77
C ALA A 318 -10.53 16.62 18.26
N MET A 319 -10.07 17.79 17.82
CA MET A 319 -9.96 18.14 16.41
C MET A 319 -8.52 18.11 15.93
N VAL A 320 -8.32 17.72 14.67
CA VAL A 320 -7.02 17.76 14.00
C VAL A 320 -7.16 18.24 12.57
N LYS A 321 -6.16 18.97 12.09
CA LYS A 321 -6.06 19.33 10.69
C LYS A 321 -5.45 18.17 9.94
N ARG A 322 -6.25 17.52 9.09
CA ARG A 322 -5.83 16.40 8.24
C ARG A 322 -4.84 16.88 7.18
N GLN A 323 -4.11 15.95 6.58
CA GLN A 323 -3.04 16.24 5.60
C GLN A 323 -3.52 17.02 4.37
N ASP A 324 -4.78 16.86 3.97
CA ASP A 324 -5.45 17.66 2.92
C ASP A 324 -5.85 19.07 3.37
N GLY A 325 -5.53 19.43 4.61
CA GLY A 325 -5.85 20.71 5.22
C GLY A 325 -7.26 20.82 5.77
N VAL A 326 -8.08 19.77 5.66
CA VAL A 326 -9.44 19.73 6.18
C VAL A 326 -9.42 19.51 7.69
N GLN A 327 -10.23 20.26 8.43
CA GLN A 327 -10.39 20.05 9.87
C GLN A 327 -11.38 18.90 10.10
N VAL A 328 -10.96 17.88 10.85
CA VAL A 328 -11.73 16.67 11.17
C VAL A 328 -11.57 16.32 12.64
N LEU A 329 -12.39 15.39 13.14
CA LEU A 329 -12.17 14.78 14.46
C LEU A 329 -10.96 13.83 14.39
N ALA A 330 -10.09 13.93 15.38
CA ALA A 330 -8.90 13.10 15.51
C ALA A 330 -9.28 11.63 15.78
N SER A 331 -8.35 10.73 15.47
CA SER A 331 -8.48 9.32 15.90
C SER A 331 -8.65 9.22 17.41
N THR A 332 -9.60 8.40 17.85
CA THR A 332 -9.86 8.13 19.26
C THR A 332 -8.85 7.16 19.86
N MET A 333 -8.39 6.17 19.08
CA MET A 333 -7.49 5.11 19.53
C MET A 333 -6.01 5.38 19.22
N GLY A 334 -5.72 6.43 18.44
CA GLY A 334 -4.38 6.74 17.95
C GLY A 334 -3.93 5.81 16.81
N ASN A 335 -3.07 6.31 15.93
CA ASN A 335 -2.36 5.47 14.96
C ASN A 335 -1.19 4.79 15.66
N TRP A 336 -1.27 3.46 15.86
CA TRP A 336 -0.28 2.43 16.29
C TRP A 336 0.82 2.77 17.33
N MET A 337 1.31 4.00 17.39
CA MET A 337 2.32 4.56 18.30
C MET A 337 1.79 5.75 19.12
N ALA A 338 0.61 6.30 18.79
CA ALA A 338 -0.04 7.37 19.56
C ALA A 338 -1.05 6.77 20.55
N GLY A 339 -1.09 7.29 21.79
CA GLY A 339 -2.09 6.90 22.79
C GLY A 339 -3.51 7.43 22.45
N PRO A 340 -4.54 6.97 23.18
CA PRO A 340 -5.92 7.37 22.93
C PRO A 340 -6.14 8.87 23.10
N ASN A 341 -6.97 9.46 22.22
CA ASN A 341 -7.42 10.83 22.36
C ASN A 341 -8.69 10.89 23.19
N HIS A 342 -8.54 11.08 24.50
CA HIS A 342 -9.66 11.16 25.45
C HIS A 342 -10.69 12.25 25.10
N ALA A 343 -10.26 13.39 24.55
CA ALA A 343 -11.19 14.45 24.17
C ALA A 343 -12.10 14.05 23.00
N ALA A 344 -11.55 13.33 22.01
CA ALA A 344 -12.34 12.76 20.91
C ALA A 344 -13.28 11.65 21.43
N ILE A 345 -12.77 10.74 22.26
CA ILE A 345 -13.58 9.65 22.87
C ILE A 345 -14.77 10.20 23.65
N ASP A 346 -14.54 11.16 24.56
CA ASP A 346 -15.59 11.73 25.41
C ASP A 346 -16.63 12.48 24.59
N TYR A 347 -16.18 13.23 23.58
CA TYR A 347 -17.06 13.98 22.69
C TYR A 347 -17.93 13.05 21.85
N GLU A 348 -17.32 12.10 21.13
CA GLU A 348 -18.03 11.16 20.25
C GLU A 348 -18.99 10.26 21.04
N ASN A 349 -18.62 9.81 22.25
CA ASN A 349 -19.54 9.06 23.10
C ASN A 349 -20.77 9.87 23.51
N LYS A 350 -20.60 11.17 23.73
CA LYS A 350 -21.69 12.07 24.09
C LYS A 350 -22.64 12.33 22.91
N VAL A 351 -22.12 12.52 21.69
CA VAL A 351 -22.92 12.98 20.54
C VAL A 351 -23.33 11.88 19.55
N VAL A 352 -22.64 10.73 19.55
CA VAL A 352 -22.98 9.54 18.75
C VAL A 352 -23.29 8.36 19.65
N GLY A 353 -22.38 8.04 20.57
CA GLY A 353 -22.47 6.92 21.51
C GLY A 353 -22.03 5.58 20.92
N GLN A 354 -21.31 4.78 21.73
CA GLN A 354 -20.68 3.51 21.31
C GLN A 354 -21.65 2.53 20.62
N LYS A 355 -22.94 2.53 20.97
CA LYS A 355 -23.93 1.66 20.31
C LYS A 355 -24.08 1.95 18.81
N ARG A 356 -23.84 3.20 18.40
CA ARG A 356 -24.05 3.68 17.03
C ARG A 356 -22.80 3.59 16.16
N ALA A 357 -21.62 3.64 16.77
CA ALA A 357 -20.34 3.50 16.08
C ALA A 357 -19.25 3.05 17.07
N TYR A 358 -18.25 2.31 16.59
CA TYR A 358 -17.04 2.05 17.37
C TYR A 358 -16.30 3.36 17.64
N ILE A 359 -16.24 3.76 18.91
CA ILE A 359 -15.53 4.97 19.35
C ILE A 359 -14.28 4.57 20.12
N SER A 360 -14.41 3.60 21.01
CA SER A 360 -13.29 2.92 21.66
C SER A 360 -13.32 1.43 21.33
N GLY A 361 -12.14 0.84 21.12
CA GLY A 361 -12.03 -0.59 20.79
C GLY A 361 -12.62 -1.50 21.87
N GLY A 362 -13.03 -2.71 21.45
CA GLY A 362 -13.66 -3.69 22.34
C GLY A 362 -15.07 -4.05 21.89
N THR A 363 -16.03 -4.08 22.81
CA THR A 363 -17.43 -4.45 22.56
C THR A 363 -18.37 -3.27 22.80
N GLY A 364 -19.57 -3.30 22.22
CA GLY A 364 -20.63 -2.34 22.55
C GLY A 364 -21.29 -1.61 21.37
N THR A 365 -20.80 -1.83 20.16
CA THR A 365 -21.44 -1.36 18.92
C THR A 365 -22.45 -2.39 18.43
N ASP A 366 -23.67 -1.95 18.06
CA ASP A 366 -24.69 -2.84 17.52
C ASP A 366 -24.35 -3.19 16.06
N ASP A 367 -24.03 -4.46 15.80
CA ASP A 367 -23.73 -4.95 14.46
C ASP A 367 -24.99 -5.05 13.56
N VAL A 368 -24.82 -4.74 12.27
CA VAL A 368 -25.85 -4.88 11.23
C VAL A 368 -25.57 -6.14 10.42
N ALA A 369 -26.44 -7.14 10.57
CA ALA A 369 -26.39 -8.36 9.76
C ALA A 369 -27.32 -8.28 8.54
N SER A 370 -26.87 -8.79 7.38
CA SER A 370 -27.68 -8.93 6.16
C SER A 370 -27.48 -10.30 5.49
N HIS A 371 -28.54 -11.11 5.43
CA HIS A 371 -28.50 -12.51 4.97
C HIS A 371 -28.39 -12.67 3.45
N ASN A 372 -28.60 -11.60 2.69
CA ASN A 372 -28.39 -11.57 1.24
C ASN A 372 -26.97 -11.12 0.85
N ASN A 373 -26.06 -10.98 1.83
CA ASN A 373 -24.68 -10.55 1.65
C ASN A 373 -24.52 -9.18 0.98
N CYS A 374 -25.51 -8.31 1.16
CA CYS A 374 -25.52 -6.97 0.60
C CYS A 374 -25.95 -5.92 1.63
N PHE A 375 -25.22 -4.80 1.70
CA PHE A 375 -25.58 -3.65 2.52
C PHE A 375 -25.98 -2.44 1.70
N ALA A 376 -26.79 -1.56 2.27
CA ALA A 376 -26.90 -0.17 1.84
C ALA A 376 -26.04 0.70 2.75
N VAL A 377 -25.18 1.53 2.16
CA VAL A 377 -24.27 2.43 2.87
C VAL A 377 -24.49 3.86 2.39
N ASP A 378 -24.76 4.76 3.32
CA ASP A 378 -24.90 6.19 3.03
C ASP A 378 -23.77 6.96 3.72
N MET A 379 -23.07 7.79 2.94
CA MET A 379 -21.99 8.66 3.41
C MET A 379 -22.39 10.13 3.22
N TYR A 380 -22.54 10.86 4.33
CA TYR A 380 -23.05 12.24 4.37
C TYR A 380 -21.97 13.29 4.14
#